data_AF-A0A409VGH3-F1
#
_entry.id   AF-A0A409VGH3-F1
#
_cell.length_a   1.000
_cell.length_b   1.000
_cell.length_c   1.000
_cell.angle_alpha   90.00
_cell.angle_beta   90.00
_cell.angle_gamma   90.00
#
_symmetry.space_group_name_H-M   'P 1'
#
loop_
_entity.id
_entity.type
_entity.pdbx_description
1 polymer ?
#
loop_
_entity_poly.entity_id
_entity_poly.type
_entity_poly.pdbx_seq_one_letter_code
_entity_poly.pdbx_strand_id
1 'polypeptide(L)'
;MSTSESKAKGKPEIQQTFVRLQNELQALARKIGELESEAEEHTLVLATLDDALAEDPDRKCFRLIGGVLVERTVKEVNPALKTNRDGIQKVIATLAEQYKAKEKDLDAFRRSYNIRPVQ
;
A
#
# COMPACT_ATOMS: atom_id res chain seq x y z
N MET A 1 -0.80 -32.14 -22.04
CA MET A 1 0.45 -32.18 -21.26
C MET A 1 0.34 -31.10 -20.19
N SER A 2 0.29 -31.45 -18.88
CA SER A 2 0.54 -30.54 -17.72
C SER A 2 0.35 -31.20 -16.34
N THR A 3 0.23 -32.52 -16.22
CA THR A 3 -0.04 -33.22 -14.95
C THR A 3 1.20 -33.77 -14.23
N SER A 4 2.41 -33.31 -14.55
CA SER A 4 3.68 -33.87 -14.02
C SER A 4 4.35 -33.07 -12.90
N GLU A 5 4.00 -31.81 -12.63
CA GLU A 5 4.64 -31.03 -11.55
C GLU A 5 4.06 -31.29 -10.15
N SER A 6 2.85 -31.86 -10.07
CA SER A 6 2.10 -32.02 -8.81
C SER A 6 2.69 -33.06 -7.84
N LYS A 7 3.63 -33.91 -8.30
CA LYS A 7 4.16 -35.05 -7.52
C LYS A 7 5.61 -34.90 -7.03
N ALA A 8 6.31 -33.81 -7.36
CA ALA A 8 7.75 -33.70 -7.12
C ALA A 8 8.16 -32.95 -5.83
N LYS A 9 7.28 -32.16 -5.20
CA LYS A 9 7.62 -31.41 -3.98
C LYS A 9 7.36 -32.23 -2.72
N GLY A 10 8.36 -32.37 -1.87
CA GLY A 10 8.25 -33.02 -0.57
C GLY A 10 7.36 -32.24 0.40
N LYS A 11 6.79 -32.94 1.40
CA LYS A 11 5.97 -32.31 2.46
C LYS A 11 6.62 -31.07 3.11
N PRO A 12 7.93 -31.04 3.40
CA PRO A 12 8.58 -29.85 3.98
C PRO A 12 8.59 -28.65 3.01
N GLU A 13 8.81 -28.88 1.72
CA GLU A 13 8.89 -27.83 0.70
C GLU A 13 7.51 -27.19 0.44
N ILE A 14 6.45 -27.99 0.52
CA ILE A 14 5.06 -27.51 0.46
C ILE A 14 4.78 -26.56 1.62
N GLN A 15 5.13 -26.97 2.85
CA GLN A 15 4.93 -26.15 4.05
C GLN A 15 5.74 -24.84 3.98
N GLN A 16 7.01 -24.91 3.56
CA GLN A 16 7.86 -23.73 3.41
C GLN A 16 7.29 -22.75 2.37
N THR A 17 6.83 -23.27 1.22
CA THR A 17 6.22 -22.44 0.18
C THR A 17 4.94 -21.77 0.68
N PHE A 18 4.11 -22.51 1.42
CA PHE A 18 2.89 -21.99 2.02
C PHE A 18 3.15 -20.85 3.01
N VAL A 19 4.07 -21.05 3.96
CA VAL A 19 4.45 -20.02 4.94
C VAL A 19 5.03 -18.79 4.23
N ARG A 20 5.83 -18.98 3.18
CA ARG A 20 6.36 -17.86 2.38
C ARG A 20 5.24 -17.03 1.75
N LEU A 21 4.26 -17.68 1.10
CA LEU A 21 3.12 -16.98 0.48
C LEU A 21 2.26 -16.24 1.52
N GLN A 22 2.06 -16.82 2.71
CA GLN A 22 1.38 -16.14 3.81
C GLN A 22 2.14 -14.90 4.29
N ASN A 23 3.45 -15.01 4.45
CA ASN A 23 4.30 -13.88 4.86
C ASN A 23 4.29 -12.75 3.83
N GLU A 24 4.30 -13.09 2.53
CA GLU A 24 4.19 -12.11 1.43
C GLU A 24 2.85 -11.35 1.50
N LEU A 25 1.73 -12.05 1.68
CA LEU A 25 0.42 -11.42 1.83
C LEU A 25 0.35 -10.52 3.08
N GLN A 26 0.89 -10.97 4.20
CA GLN A 26 0.91 -10.17 5.42
C GLN A 26 1.77 -8.91 5.25
N ALA A 27 2.91 -9.00 4.56
CA ALA A 27 3.75 -7.85 4.26
C ALA A 27 3.03 -6.84 3.36
N LEU A 28 2.33 -7.31 2.32
CA LEU A 28 1.52 -6.45 1.45
C LEU A 28 0.40 -5.76 2.22
N ALA A 29 -0.36 -6.49 3.04
CA ALA A 29 -1.44 -5.94 3.85
C ALA A 29 -0.95 -4.85 4.82
N ARG A 30 0.17 -5.10 5.51
CA ARG A 30 0.81 -4.10 6.38
C ARG A 30 1.18 -2.85 5.59
N LYS A 31 1.81 -3.02 4.41
CA LYS A 31 2.26 -1.87 3.63
C LYS A 31 1.10 -1.05 3.06
N ILE A 32 0.01 -1.71 2.66
CA ILE A 32 -1.23 -1.05 2.25
C ILE A 32 -1.76 -0.19 3.40
N GLY A 33 -1.93 -0.77 4.60
CA GLY A 33 -2.46 -0.03 5.75
C GLY A 33 -1.58 1.16 6.17
N GLU A 34 -0.26 1.04 6.10
CA GLU A 34 0.67 2.17 6.33
C GLU A 34 0.41 3.33 5.36
N LEU A 35 0.30 3.02 4.06
CA LEU A 35 0.11 4.03 3.02
C LEU A 35 -1.30 4.63 3.06
N GLU A 36 -2.32 3.85 3.43
CA GLU A 36 -3.69 4.34 3.63
C GLU A 36 -3.71 5.40 4.73
N SER A 37 -3.06 5.14 5.88
CA SER A 37 -2.93 6.12 6.95
C SER A 37 -2.23 7.40 6.48
N GLU A 38 -1.13 7.29 5.73
CA GLU A 38 -0.41 8.45 5.18
C GLU A 38 -1.29 9.27 4.21
N ALA A 39 -2.05 8.59 3.34
CA ALA A 39 -2.98 9.25 2.42
C ALA A 39 -4.15 9.96 3.15
N GLU A 40 -4.64 9.38 4.23
CA GLU A 40 -5.67 9.98 5.08
C GLU A 40 -5.15 11.24 5.79
N GLU A 41 -3.94 11.19 6.36
CA GLU A 41 -3.29 12.37 6.95
C GLU A 41 -3.15 13.50 5.92
N HIS A 42 -2.68 13.18 4.71
CA HIS A 42 -2.63 14.15 3.61
C HIS A 42 -4.01 14.72 3.26
N THR A 43 -5.06 13.90 3.27
CA THR A 43 -6.43 14.32 2.96
C THR A 43 -6.95 15.30 4.01
N LEU A 44 -6.69 15.04 5.29
CA LEU A 44 -7.08 15.94 6.37
C LEU A 44 -6.37 17.30 6.27
N VAL A 45 -5.06 17.30 5.99
CA VAL A 45 -4.30 18.55 5.79
C VAL A 45 -4.82 19.32 4.59
N LEU A 46 -5.07 18.66 3.46
CA LEU A 46 -5.61 19.29 2.25
C LEU A 46 -6.98 19.93 2.51
N ALA A 47 -7.88 19.28 3.26
CA ALA A 47 -9.18 19.85 3.58
C ALA A 47 -9.04 21.20 4.28
N THR A 48 -8.11 21.34 5.23
CA THR A 48 -7.85 22.62 5.91
C THR A 48 -7.15 23.66 5.03
N LEU A 49 -6.31 23.21 4.09
CA LEU A 49 -5.58 24.10 3.18
C LEU A 49 -6.44 24.58 2.02
N ASP A 50 -7.45 23.81 1.59
CA ASP A 50 -8.39 24.21 0.55
C ASP A 50 -9.23 25.42 1.01
N ASP A 51 -9.66 25.45 2.27
CA ASP A 51 -10.33 26.63 2.86
C ASP A 51 -9.40 27.86 2.86
N ALA A 52 -8.15 27.67 3.30
CA ALA A 52 -7.14 28.74 3.31
C ALA A 52 -6.81 29.23 1.89
N LEU A 53 -6.79 28.33 0.91
CA LEU A 53 -6.55 28.64 -0.49
C LEU A 53 -7.70 29.45 -1.10
N ALA A 54 -8.95 29.16 -0.69
CA ALA A 54 -10.12 29.88 -1.16
C ALA A 54 -10.21 31.30 -0.58
N GLU A 55 -9.79 31.48 0.68
CA GLU A 55 -9.81 32.78 1.36
C GLU A 55 -8.61 33.67 0.98
N ASP A 56 -7.39 33.14 1.06
CA ASP A 56 -6.15 33.88 0.78
C ASP A 56 -5.07 32.94 0.17
N PRO A 57 -4.97 32.89 -1.17
CA PRO A 57 -3.97 32.08 -1.87
C PRO A 57 -2.51 32.42 -1.52
N ASP A 58 -2.23 33.69 -1.18
CA ASP A 58 -0.90 34.21 -0.88
C ASP A 58 -0.54 34.11 0.61
N ARG A 59 -1.45 33.55 1.43
CA ARG A 59 -1.20 33.27 2.85
C ARG A 59 0.09 32.46 3.00
N LYS A 60 0.95 32.93 3.91
CA LYS A 60 2.20 32.25 4.23
C LYS A 60 1.95 30.85 4.77
N CYS A 61 2.67 29.88 4.22
CA CYS A 61 2.69 28.48 4.61
C CYS A 61 4.14 28.07 4.91
N PHE A 62 4.37 27.37 6.01
CA PHE A 62 5.71 26.93 6.39
C PHE A 62 5.80 25.41 6.32
N ARG A 63 6.72 24.91 5.50
CA ARG A 63 6.98 23.46 5.37
C ARG A 63 8.22 23.08 6.17
N LEU A 64 8.07 22.15 7.11
CA LEU A 64 9.19 21.58 7.87
C LEU A 64 9.91 20.50 7.05
N ILE A 65 11.20 20.68 6.79
CA ILE A 65 12.06 19.73 6.07
C ILE A 65 13.35 19.56 6.86
N GLY A 66 13.61 18.36 7.38
CA GLY A 66 14.85 18.06 8.10
C GLY A 66 15.14 18.99 9.29
N GLY A 67 14.10 19.51 9.95
CA GLY A 67 14.23 20.46 11.06
C GLY A 67 14.27 21.94 10.67
N VAL A 68 14.25 22.27 9.36
CA VAL A 68 14.22 23.65 8.85
C VAL A 68 12.82 23.99 8.33
N LEU A 69 12.27 25.13 8.74
CA LEU A 69 11.03 25.67 8.18
C LEU A 69 11.31 26.47 6.92
N VAL A 70 10.67 26.09 5.82
CA VAL A 70 10.75 26.79 4.53
C VAL A 70 9.46 27.57 4.32
N GLU A 71 9.56 28.89 4.14
CA GLU A 71 8.43 29.75 3.80
C GLU A 71 8.01 29.56 2.34
N ARG A 72 6.71 29.38 2.15
CA ARG A 72 5.98 29.22 0.88
C ARG A 72 4.62 29.90 1.01
N THR A 73 3.80 29.85 -0.03
CA THR A 73 2.39 30.24 0.01
C THR A 73 1.47 29.01 -0.03
N VAL A 74 0.22 29.15 0.41
CA VAL A 74 -0.78 28.07 0.34
C VAL A 74 -0.97 27.62 -1.12
N LYS A 75 -1.03 28.55 -2.08
CA LYS A 75 -1.14 28.23 -3.52
C LYS A 75 0.03 27.41 -4.07
N GLU A 76 1.23 27.53 -3.50
CA GLU A 76 2.41 26.74 -3.89
C GLU A 76 2.42 25.35 -3.25
N VAL A 77 1.95 25.24 -2.00
CA VAL A 77 2.03 23.99 -1.22
C VAL A 77 0.88 23.03 -1.54
N ASN A 78 -0.34 23.55 -1.73
CA ASN A 78 -1.54 22.73 -1.92
C ASN A 78 -1.42 21.74 -3.11
N PRO A 79 -0.96 22.15 -4.31
CA PRO A 79 -0.82 21.24 -5.44
C PRO A 79 0.21 20.12 -5.21
N ALA A 80 1.29 20.42 -4.49
CA ALA A 80 2.33 19.44 -4.17
C ALA A 80 1.80 18.37 -3.20
N LEU A 81 1.06 18.78 -2.17
CA LEU A 81 0.42 17.83 -1.24
C LEU A 81 -0.63 16.95 -1.94
N LYS A 82 -1.43 17.54 -2.84
CA LYS A 82 -2.41 16.81 -3.64
C LYS A 82 -1.75 15.77 -4.54
N THR A 83 -0.69 16.16 -5.25
CA THR A 83 0.09 15.25 -6.11
C THR A 83 0.69 14.09 -5.32
N ASN A 84 1.23 14.37 -4.12
CA ASN A 84 1.79 13.33 -3.26
C ASN A 84 0.72 12.33 -2.80
N ARG A 85 -0.42 12.82 -2.28
CA ARG A 85 -1.55 11.99 -1.89
C ARG A 85 -2.02 11.10 -3.04
N ASP A 86 -2.22 11.68 -4.23
CA ASP A 86 -2.68 10.95 -5.41
C ASP A 86 -1.65 9.90 -5.86
N GLY A 87 -0.36 10.19 -5.69
CA GLY A 87 0.73 9.23 -5.88
C GLY A 87 0.63 8.05 -4.92
N ILE A 88 0.43 8.32 -3.62
CA ILE A 88 0.25 7.28 -2.60
C ILE A 88 -0.97 6.40 -2.93
N GLN A 89 -2.10 7.00 -3.29
CA GLN A 89 -3.31 6.26 -3.69
C GLN A 89 -3.09 5.33 -4.89
N LYS A 90 -2.32 5.76 -5.89
CA LYS A 90 -1.94 4.90 -7.04
C LYS A 90 -1.07 3.71 -6.60
N VAL A 91 -0.14 3.94 -5.68
CA VAL A 91 0.70 2.87 -5.13
C VAL A 91 -0.16 1.88 -4.33
N ILE A 92 -1.10 2.36 -3.51
CA ILE A 92 -2.06 1.51 -2.79
C ILE A 92 -2.85 0.64 -3.77
N ALA A 93 -3.38 1.22 -4.85
CA ALA A 93 -4.12 0.46 -5.86
C ALA A 93 -3.26 -0.65 -6.49
N THR A 94 -2.00 -0.35 -6.79
CA THR A 94 -1.04 -1.33 -7.33
C THR A 94 -0.75 -2.45 -6.33
N LEU A 95 -0.55 -2.11 -5.05
CA LEU A 95 -0.32 -3.11 -3.99
C LEU A 95 -1.57 -3.97 -3.75
N ALA A 96 -2.77 -3.39 -3.84
CA ALA A 96 -4.02 -4.13 -3.72
C ALA A 96 -4.22 -5.13 -4.86
N GLU A 97 -3.83 -4.79 -6.09
CA GLU A 97 -3.80 -5.73 -7.22
C GLU A 97 -2.80 -6.87 -6.98
N GLN A 98 -1.59 -6.55 -6.51
CA GLN A 98 -0.58 -7.55 -6.16
C GLN A 98 -1.06 -8.48 -5.05
N TYR A 99 -1.71 -7.93 -4.03
CA TYR A 99 -2.32 -8.70 -2.94
C TYR A 99 -3.35 -9.69 -3.48
N LYS A 100 -4.29 -9.23 -4.31
CA LYS A 100 -5.33 -10.09 -4.93
C LYS A 100 -4.73 -11.18 -5.81
N ALA A 101 -3.66 -10.89 -6.54
CA ALA A 101 -2.96 -11.89 -7.35
C ALA A 101 -2.33 -12.98 -6.46
N LYS A 102 -1.61 -12.57 -5.40
CA LYS A 102 -0.97 -13.50 -4.45
C LYS A 102 -1.97 -14.30 -3.62
N GLU A 103 -3.12 -13.72 -3.32
CA GLU A 103 -4.21 -14.40 -2.62
C GLU A 103 -4.77 -15.54 -3.48
N LYS A 104 -4.99 -15.29 -4.78
CA LYS A 104 -5.39 -16.33 -5.74
C LYS A 104 -4.33 -17.43 -5.87
N ASP A 105 -3.04 -17.07 -5.89
CA ASP A 105 -1.95 -18.05 -5.93
C ASP A 105 -1.93 -18.92 -4.68
N LEU A 106 -2.12 -18.32 -3.49
CA LEU A 106 -2.20 -19.04 -2.23
C LEU A 106 -3.40 -20.00 -2.20
N ASP A 107 -4.55 -19.56 -2.68
CA ASP A 107 -5.76 -20.40 -2.75
C ASP A 107 -5.62 -21.55 -3.74
N ALA A 108 -5.02 -21.31 -4.91
CA ALA A 108 -4.69 -22.36 -5.87
C ALA A 108 -3.67 -23.36 -5.29
N PHE A 109 -2.67 -22.86 -4.56
CA PHE A 109 -1.69 -23.69 -3.86
C PHE A 109 -2.35 -24.56 -2.77
N ARG A 110 -3.25 -23.99 -1.96
CA ARG A 110 -4.03 -24.73 -0.95
C ARG A 110 -4.83 -25.87 -1.58
N ARG A 111 -5.53 -25.59 -2.68
CA ARG A 111 -6.36 -26.59 -3.40
C ARG A 111 -5.52 -27.70 -4.03
N SER A 112 -4.41 -27.35 -4.68
CA SER A 112 -3.55 -28.32 -5.37
C SER A 112 -2.87 -29.32 -4.42
N TYR A 113 -2.56 -28.91 -3.19
CA TYR A 113 -1.90 -29.75 -2.19
C TYR A 113 -2.81 -30.19 -1.04
N ASN A 114 -4.11 -29.90 -1.13
CA ASN A 114 -5.12 -30.25 -0.13
C ASN A 114 -4.73 -29.82 1.30
N ILE A 115 -4.11 -28.64 1.41
CA ILE A 115 -3.61 -28.09 2.67
C ILE A 115 -4.82 -27.74 3.53
N ARG A 116 -4.97 -28.41 4.67
CA ARG A 116 -6.03 -28.10 5.64
C ARG A 116 -5.62 -26.86 6.43
N PRO A 117 -6.55 -25.93 6.72
CA PRO A 117 -6.30 -24.88 7.70
C PRO A 117 -5.91 -25.56 9.02
N VAL A 118 -4.74 -25.23 9.56
CA VAL A 118 -4.39 -25.62 10.93
C VAL A 118 -5.28 -24.77 11.83
N GLN A 119 -6.15 -25.44 12.58
CA GLN A 119 -7.09 -24.84 13.53
C GLN A 119 -6.36 -24.39 14.79
#